data_AF-A0A5J4NN04-F1
#
_entry.id   AF-A0A5J4NN04-F1
#
_cell.length_a   1.000
_cell.length_b   1.000
_cell.length_c   1.000
_cell.angle_alpha   90.00
_cell.angle_beta   90.00
_cell.angle_gamma   90.00
#
_symmetry.space_group_name_H-M   'P 1'
#
loop_
_entity.id
_entity.type
_entity.pdbx_description
1 polymer ?
#
loop_
_entity_poly.entity_id
_entity_poly.type
_entity_poly.pdbx_seq_one_letter_code
_entity_poly.pdbx_strand_id
1 'polypeptide(L)'
;MVNSDLDVARFIIEACEPVQLRDIELANYELFSSRVKTFRVSISDRYPAKSWDVIGVFTARDVKGRQTFNVSSDKLIKYIRVSAFSL
;
A
#
# COMPACT_ATOMS: atom_id res chain seq x y z
N MET A 1 12.92 -17.17 10.06
CA MET A 1 11.79 -16.40 10.62
C MET A 1 12.14 -14.93 10.44
N VAL A 2 11.79 -14.27 9.33
CA VAL A 2 10.44 -13.92 8.85
C VAL A 2 10.42 -14.06 7.33
N ASN A 3 9.50 -14.86 6.77
CA ASN A 3 9.43 -15.07 5.32
C ASN A 3 9.15 -13.74 4.59
N SER A 4 10.09 -13.39 3.73
CA SER A 4 9.94 -12.47 2.59
C SER A 4 9.07 -13.06 1.46
N ASP A 5 8.55 -14.27 1.65
CA ASP A 5 7.76 -15.05 0.70
C ASP A 5 6.26 -14.92 1.11
N LEU A 6 5.31 -14.36 0.36
CA LEU A 6 5.18 -14.16 -1.08
C LEU A 6 4.54 -12.79 -1.40
N ASP A 7 5.35 -11.75 -1.64
CA ASP A 7 4.86 -10.54 -2.31
C ASP A 7 4.59 -10.89 -3.80
N VAL A 8 3.33 -10.86 -4.22
CA VAL A 8 2.91 -11.15 -5.62
C VAL A 8 3.24 -9.98 -6.54
N ALA A 9 3.06 -8.76 -6.01
CA ALA A 9 3.31 -7.53 -6.72
C ALA A 9 3.76 -6.45 -5.74
N ARG A 10 4.70 -5.61 -6.18
CA ARG A 10 5.18 -4.47 -5.42
C ARG A 10 5.44 -3.30 -6.34
N PHE A 11 4.99 -2.12 -5.94
CA PHE A 11 5.28 -0.86 -6.63
C PHE A 11 5.55 0.27 -5.64
N ILE A 12 6.23 1.30 -6.13
CA ILE A 12 6.55 2.52 -5.37
C ILE A 12 5.95 3.70 -6.12
N ILE A 13 5.28 4.57 -5.39
CA ILE A 13 4.71 5.83 -5.86
C ILE A 13 5.54 6.96 -5.24
N GLU A 14 6.01 7.89 -6.07
CA GLU A 14 6.58 9.16 -5.63
C GLU A 14 5.50 10.24 -5.71
N ALA A 15 5.32 11.00 -4.63
CA ALA A 15 4.51 12.20 -4.61
C ALA A 15 5.30 13.39 -5.21
N CYS A 16 4.61 14.29 -5.90
CA CYS A 16 5.23 15.48 -6.50
C CYS A 16 5.88 16.40 -5.45
N GLU A 17 5.36 16.38 -4.23
CA GLU A 17 5.87 17.12 -3.06
C GLU A 17 5.66 16.28 -1.78
N PRO A 18 6.32 16.62 -0.66
CA PRO A 18 6.08 15.95 0.61
C PRO A 18 4.62 16.14 1.08
N VAL A 19 3.92 15.03 1.28
CA VAL A 19 2.49 15.01 1.67
C VAL A 19 2.28 14.29 2.98
N GLN A 20 1.20 14.63 3.69
CA GLN A 20 0.75 13.83 4.83
C GLN A 20 -0.27 12.80 4.37
N LEU A 21 0.05 11.52 4.53
CA LEU A 21 -0.83 10.44 4.12
C LEU A 21 -1.95 10.23 5.16
N ARG A 22 -3.21 10.31 4.70
CA ARG A 22 -4.42 10.20 5.53
C ARG A 22 -5.35 9.06 5.09
N ASP A 23 -5.53 8.93 3.79
CA ASP A 23 -6.40 7.92 3.23
C ASP A 23 -5.72 7.23 2.05
N ILE A 24 -6.06 5.97 1.87
CA ILE A 24 -5.70 5.19 0.70
C ILE A 24 -6.99 4.68 0.09
N GLU A 25 -7.19 4.98 -1.19
CA GLU A 25 -8.37 4.54 -1.92
C GLU A 25 -7.97 3.48 -2.92
N LEU A 26 -8.55 2.28 -2.78
CA LEU A 26 -8.40 1.19 -3.74
C LEU A 26 -9.74 0.97 -4.42
N ALA A 27 -9.78 1.01 -5.75
CA ALA A 27 -10.97 0.70 -6.51
C ALA A 27 -10.75 -0.52 -7.39
N ASN A 28 -11.66 -1.49 -7.31
CA ASN A 28 -11.68 -2.64 -8.20
C ASN A 28 -12.86 -2.51 -9.19
N TYR A 29 -12.55 -2.47 -10.48
CA TYR A 29 -13.54 -2.41 -11.55
C TYR A 29 -13.58 -3.68 -12.42
N GLU A 30 -12.77 -4.68 -12.10
CA GLU A 30 -12.68 -5.91 -12.90
C GLU A 30 -13.85 -6.85 -12.62
N LEU A 31 -14.32 -7.53 -13.68
CA LEU A 31 -15.48 -8.43 -13.62
C LEU A 31 -15.10 -9.84 -13.12
N PHE A 32 -13.86 -10.32 -13.39
CA PHE A 32 -13.49 -11.73 -13.22
C PHE A 32 -12.04 -12.04 -12.77
N SER A 33 -11.29 -11.14 -12.13
CA SER A 33 -9.90 -11.44 -11.73
C SER A 33 -9.70 -11.78 -10.26
N SER A 34 -8.55 -12.41 -9.96
CA SER A 34 -8.02 -12.65 -8.62
C SER A 34 -7.81 -11.31 -7.91
N ARG A 35 -8.69 -11.02 -6.95
CA ARG A 35 -8.68 -9.76 -6.22
C ARG A 35 -7.48 -9.73 -5.27
N VAL A 36 -6.78 -8.59 -5.21
CA VAL A 36 -5.78 -8.33 -4.17
C VAL A 36 -6.50 -8.44 -2.83
N LYS A 37 -6.23 -9.50 -2.07
CA LYS A 37 -6.86 -9.73 -0.77
C LYS A 37 -6.17 -8.91 0.30
N THR A 38 -4.85 -9.02 0.39
CA THR A 38 -4.08 -8.38 1.46
C THR A 38 -2.94 -7.59 0.85
N PHE A 39 -2.75 -6.36 1.31
CA PHE A 39 -1.64 -5.52 0.91
C PHE A 39 -1.05 -4.76 2.10
N ARG A 40 0.26 -4.53 2.07
CA ARG A 40 1.02 -3.75 3.05
C ARG A 40 1.39 -2.44 2.42
N VAL A 41 1.25 -1.37 3.19
CA VAL A 41 1.69 -0.04 2.80
C VAL A 41 2.85 0.37 3.68
N SER A 42 3.90 0.89 3.05
CA SER A 42 5.05 1.46 3.73
C SER A 42 5.40 2.83 3.17
N ILE A 43 6.01 3.69 3.97
CA ILE A 43 6.34 5.06 3.61
C ILE A 43 7.84 5.34 3.78
N SER A 44 8.32 6.34 3.04
CA SER A 44 9.65 6.92 3.18
C SER A 44 9.63 8.40 2.77
N ASP A 45 10.51 9.20 3.37
CA ASP A 45 10.75 10.60 2.98
C ASP A 45 11.77 10.71 1.82
N ARG A 46 12.53 9.64 1.55
CA ARG A 46 13.64 9.63 0.60
C ARG A 46 13.73 8.36 -0.24
N TYR A 47 14.36 8.49 -1.41
CA TYR A 47 14.68 7.38 -2.30
C TYR A 47 16.14 7.48 -2.78
N PRO A 48 16.92 6.38 -2.80
CA PRO A 48 16.59 5.05 -2.29
C PRO A 48 16.40 5.05 -0.78
N ALA A 49 15.35 4.38 -0.29
CA ALA A 49 15.06 4.31 1.14
C ALA A 49 15.96 3.26 1.82
N LYS A 50 16.67 3.64 2.89
CA LYS A 50 17.44 2.69 3.72
C LYS A 50 16.54 1.74 4.49
N SER A 51 15.38 2.23 4.92
CA SER A 51 14.32 1.52 5.61
C SER A 51 12.98 2.09 5.20
N TRP A 52 11.93 1.27 5.29
CA TRP A 52 10.56 1.67 4.99
C TRP A 52 9.72 1.53 6.25
N ASP A 53 8.99 2.57 6.62
CA ASP A 53 8.09 2.54 7.78
C ASP A 53 6.77 1.91 7.37
N VAL A 54 6.38 0.80 8.00
CA VAL A 54 5.08 0.17 7.72
C VAL A 54 3.99 0.95 8.43
N ILE A 55 3.03 1.48 7.66
CA ILE A 55 1.89 2.22 8.22
C ILE A 55 0.66 1.32 8.43
N GLY A 56 0.63 0.16 7.77
CA GLY A 56 -0.47 -0.77 7.91
C GLY A 56 -0.42 -1.94 6.95
N VAL A 57 -1.20 -2.97 7.30
CA VAL A 57 -1.55 -4.09 6.43
C VAL A 57 -3.07 -4.09 6.35
N PHE A 58 -3.59 -4.08 5.13
CA PHE A 58 -5.01 -3.92 4.85
C PHE A 58 -5.52 -5.12 4.09
N THR A 59 -6.75 -5.52 4.39
CA THR A 59 -7.47 -6.53 3.64
C THR A 59 -8.55 -5.85 2.82
N ALA A 60 -8.41 -5.88 1.50
CA ALA A 60 -9.46 -5.38 0.61
C ALA A 60 -10.61 -6.38 0.56
N ARG A 61 -11.83 -5.85 0.59
CA ARG A 61 -13.04 -6.67 0.43
C ARG A 61 -13.22 -7.06 -1.02
N ASP A 62 -13.84 -8.20 -1.22
CA ASP A 62 -14.32 -8.64 -2.52
C ASP A 62 -15.58 -7.87 -2.92
N VAL A 63 -15.42 -6.60 -3.30
CA VAL A 63 -16.50 -5.75 -3.77
C VAL A 63 -16.06 -4.93 -4.97
N LYS A 64 -16.99 -4.69 -5.89
CA LYS A 64 -16.80 -3.76 -7.00
C LYS A 64 -16.88 -2.32 -6.48
N GLY A 65 -16.03 -1.46 -7.03
CA GLY A 65 -16.00 -0.04 -6.70
C GLY A 65 -14.91 0.30 -5.69
N ARG A 66 -15.06 1.48 -5.09
CA ARG A 66 -14.05 2.13 -4.25
C ARG A 66 -14.12 1.65 -2.81
N GLN A 67 -12.94 1.45 -2.22
CA GLN A 67 -12.75 1.14 -0.81
C GLN A 67 -11.71 2.11 -0.24
N THR A 68 -12.02 2.67 0.92
CA THR A 68 -11.14 3.62 1.62
C THR A 68 -10.52 2.93 2.83
N PHE A 69 -9.22 3.10 2.98
CA PHE A 69 -8.43 2.63 4.10
C PHE A 69 -7.83 3.85 4.78
N ASN A 70 -8.34 4.14 5.98
CA ASN A 70 -7.82 5.23 6.80
C ASN A 70 -6.42 4.86 7.28
N VAL A 71 -5.49 5.79 7.14
CA VAL A 71 -4.10 5.70 7.60
C VAL A 71 -3.74 6.95 8.38
N SER A 72 -3.09 6.80 9.52
CA SER A 72 -2.58 7.95 10.27
C SER A 72 -1.06 7.93 10.25
N SER A 73 -0.47 8.85 9.48
CA SER A 73 0.94 9.20 9.58
C SER A 73 1.07 10.64 10.04
N ASP A 74 1.82 10.88 11.12
CA ASP A 74 2.20 12.23 11.55
C ASP A 74 3.42 12.76 10.79
N LYS A 75 3.93 11.99 9.83
CA LYS A 75 5.11 12.33 9.01
C LYS A 75 4.68 12.87 7.65
N LEU A 76 5.43 13.86 7.16
CA LEU A 76 5.47 14.21 5.74
C LEU A 76 6.30 13.15 5.00
N ILE A 77 5.72 12.58 3.94
CA ILE A 77 6.30 11.50 3.17
C ILE A 77 6.40 11.90 1.71
N LYS A 78 7.34 11.31 0.99
CA LYS A 78 7.50 11.52 -0.45
C LYS A 78 7.30 10.24 -1.25
N TYR A 79 7.50 9.09 -0.63
CA TYR A 79 7.41 7.79 -1.29
C TYR A 79 6.48 6.85 -0.54
N ILE A 80 5.60 6.19 -1.27
CA ILE A 80 4.70 5.13 -0.79
C ILE A 80 5.07 3.84 -1.49
N ARG A 81 5.32 2.77 -0.75
CA ARG A 81 5.49 1.42 -1.26
C ARG A 81 4.27 0.59 -0.92
N VAL A 82 3.70 -0.06 -1.94
CA VAL A 82 2.61 -1.02 -1.78
C VAL A 82 3.12 -2.41 -2.15
N SER A 83 2.90 -3.37 -1.25
CA SER A 83 3.22 -4.79 -1.43
C SER A 83 1.94 -5.60 -1.31
N ALA A 84 1.55 -6.34 -2.35
CA ALA A 84 0.40 -7.25 -2.32
C ALA A 84 0.86 -8.69 -2.04
N PHE A 85 0.07 -9.43 -1.25
CA PHE A 85 0.34 -10.83 -0.90
C PHE A 85 -0.73 -11.74 -1.49
N SER A 86 -0.34 -12.94 -1.93
CA SER A 86 -1.28 -14.05 -2.16
C SER A 86 -1.27 -14.92 -0.91
N LEU A 87 -2.47 -15.22 -0.40
CA LEU A 87 -2.71 -16.40 0.43
C LEU A 87 -3.27 -17.48 -0.47
#